data_AF-A0A2H0WBI0-F1
#
_entry.id   AF-A0A2H0WBI0-F1
#
_cell.length_a   1.000
_cell.length_b   1.000
_cell.length_c   1.000
_cell.angle_alpha   90.00
_cell.angle_beta   90.00
_cell.angle_gamma   90.00
#
_symmetry.space_group_name_H-M   'P 1'
#
loop_
_entity.id
_entity.type
_entity.pdbx_description
1 polymer ?
#
loop_
_entity_poly.entity_id
_entity_poly.type
_entity_poly.pdbx_seq_one_letter_code
_entity_poly.pdbx_strand_id
1 'polypeptide(L)'
;MEITRQTPPPDENLSPDSGNLTARFARGADQMMALLKTLGGARTPPCNPSFLYFRQLTPEARHKVITMLETTLGVCTEMMAEKSNPKNGGVLAWRVLKKMGFQPLSDAFQSYSEGDIVEIYNHHHQMVFASLNVFDSCSYTLEDLYCRPWIELWERDPKITALLFEKAIYVTSPECHETLFLNIPAHQVRETSSHEMLRGSVSPKIFSPVINERGDKGFLSINQVCEAAVSTGRSPQQDQTP
;
A
#
# COMPACT_ATOMS: atom_id res chain seq x y z
N MET A 1 -1.12 10.68 -21.09
CA MET A 1 -2.24 10.95 -20.18
C MET A 1 -1.70 11.88 -19.10
N GLU A 2 -1.96 13.18 -19.23
CA GLU A 2 -1.58 14.14 -18.18
C GLU A 2 -2.54 13.94 -17.01
N ILE A 3 -2.02 13.44 -15.89
CA ILE A 3 -2.77 13.44 -14.63
C ILE A 3 -2.68 14.87 -14.11
N THR A 4 -3.71 15.66 -14.38
CA THR A 4 -3.81 17.04 -13.89
C THR A 4 -3.81 16.99 -12.37
N ARG A 5 -2.70 17.38 -11.74
CA ARG A 5 -2.61 17.54 -10.28
C ARG A 5 -3.57 18.67 -9.90
N GLN A 6 -4.74 18.34 -9.39
CA GLN A 6 -5.63 19.33 -8.80
C GLN A 6 -4.95 19.89 -7.56
N THR A 7 -4.52 21.15 -7.63
CA THR A 7 -4.02 21.88 -6.46
C THR A 7 -5.18 22.01 -5.48
N PRO A 8 -5.08 21.47 -4.25
CA PRO A 8 -6.16 21.60 -3.28
C PRO A 8 -6.37 23.09 -2.93
N PRO A 9 -7.61 23.51 -2.66
CA PRO A 9 -7.90 24.88 -2.23
C PRO A 9 -7.16 25.19 -0.92
N PRO A 10 -6.80 26.47 -0.67
CA PRO A 10 -6.08 26.87 0.54
C PRO A 10 -6.87 26.52 1.81
N ASP A 11 -6.15 26.02 2.82
CA ASP A 11 -6.64 25.64 4.14
C ASP A 11 -7.21 26.85 4.90
N GLU A 12 -8.48 27.19 4.66
CA GLU A 12 -9.22 28.12 5.52
C GLU A 12 -10.33 27.35 6.24
N ASN A 13 -10.07 27.04 7.52
CA ASN A 13 -10.90 26.32 8.49
C ASN A 13 -10.67 24.79 8.58
N LEU A 14 -9.51 24.41 9.11
CA LEU A 14 -9.33 23.09 9.72
C LEU A 14 -10.32 22.94 10.89
N SER A 15 -11.36 22.13 10.69
CA SER A 15 -12.29 21.72 11.75
C SER A 15 -11.51 21.19 12.98
N PRO A 16 -11.94 21.48 14.22
CA PRO A 16 -11.28 20.97 15.45
C PRO A 16 -11.09 19.45 15.47
N ASP A 17 -11.86 18.70 14.69
CA ASP A 17 -11.70 17.24 14.54
C ASP A 17 -10.41 16.82 13.80
N SER A 18 -9.84 17.71 12.97
CA SER A 18 -8.62 17.43 12.18
C SER A 18 -7.36 17.20 13.03
N GLY A 19 -7.25 17.88 14.17
CA GLY A 19 -6.15 17.69 15.11
C GLY A 19 -6.17 16.30 15.75
N ASN A 20 -7.36 15.77 16.00
CA ASN A 20 -7.55 14.42 16.55
C ASN A 20 -7.07 13.34 15.56
N LEU A 21 -7.45 13.46 14.28
CA LEU A 21 -7.07 12.48 13.26
C LEU A 21 -5.56 12.39 13.05
N THR A 22 -4.86 13.51 12.97
CA THR A 22 -3.39 13.52 12.80
C THR A 22 -2.70 12.82 13.98
N ALA A 23 -3.14 13.10 15.22
CA ALA A 23 -2.61 12.45 16.40
C ALA A 23 -2.90 10.94 16.44
N ARG A 24 -4.07 10.50 15.96
CA ARG A 24 -4.41 9.07 15.81
C ARG A 24 -3.52 8.39 14.79
N PHE A 25 -3.35 9.00 13.62
CA PHE A 25 -2.46 8.47 12.58
C PHE A 25 -1.02 8.33 13.09
N ALA A 26 -0.48 9.38 13.74
CA ALA A 26 0.86 9.35 14.32
C ALA A 26 1.04 8.19 15.31
N ARG A 27 0.10 8.02 16.26
CA ARG A 27 0.14 6.90 17.22
C ARG A 27 0.08 5.54 16.53
N GLY A 28 -0.80 5.37 15.54
CA GLY A 28 -0.89 4.14 14.78
C GLY A 28 0.39 3.85 13.99
N ALA A 29 1.01 4.88 13.42
CA ALA A 29 2.27 4.75 12.69
C ALA A 29 3.39 4.31 13.64
N ASP A 30 3.53 4.95 14.80
CA ASP A 30 4.53 4.57 15.81
C ASP A 30 4.33 3.13 16.30
N GLN A 31 3.09 2.72 16.54
CA GLN A 31 2.74 1.34 16.93
C GLN A 31 3.10 0.34 15.83
N MET A 32 2.82 0.66 14.57
CA MET A 32 3.16 -0.20 13.44
C MET A 32 4.68 -0.31 13.27
N MET A 33 5.42 0.79 13.42
CA MET A 33 6.89 0.75 13.37
C MET A 33 7.48 -0.08 14.51
N ALA A 34 6.95 0.03 15.73
CA ALA A 34 7.37 -0.80 16.86
C ALA A 34 7.07 -2.30 16.63
N LEU A 35 5.91 -2.61 16.05
CA LEU A 35 5.54 -3.97 15.66
C LEU A 35 6.51 -4.52 14.61
N LEU A 36 6.77 -3.78 13.53
CA LEU A 36 7.70 -4.18 12.47
C LEU A 36 9.10 -4.48 13.02
N LYS A 37 9.59 -3.64 13.93
CA LYS A 37 10.87 -3.86 14.62
C LYS A 37 10.87 -5.17 15.43
N THR A 38 9.77 -5.47 16.11
CA THR A 38 9.61 -6.71 16.89
C THR A 38 9.58 -7.95 16.00
N LEU A 39 9.03 -7.83 14.79
CA LEU A 39 8.98 -8.89 13.79
C LEU A 39 10.28 -9.04 12.97
N GLY A 40 11.34 -8.29 13.31
CA GLY A 40 12.60 -8.30 12.57
C GLY A 40 12.47 -7.72 11.15
N GLY A 41 11.66 -6.67 10.98
CA GLY A 41 11.63 -5.90 9.73
C GLY A 41 13.02 -5.35 9.39
N ALA A 42 13.45 -5.54 8.14
CA ALA A 42 14.79 -5.17 7.71
C ALA A 42 14.98 -3.65 7.63
N ARG A 43 13.89 -2.90 7.40
CA ARG A 43 13.91 -1.45 7.20
C ARG A 43 12.84 -0.79 8.06
N THR A 44 13.25 0.25 8.78
CA THR A 44 12.34 1.14 9.50
C THR A 44 12.49 2.54 8.95
N PRO A 45 11.69 2.94 7.94
CA PRO A 45 11.75 4.27 7.38
C PRO A 45 11.51 5.33 8.47
N PRO A 46 12.17 6.50 8.39
CA PRO A 46 11.96 7.57 9.35
C PRO A 46 10.51 8.07 9.27
N CYS A 47 9.90 8.36 10.41
CA CYS A 47 8.58 8.97 10.45
C CYS A 47 8.72 10.47 10.15
N ASN A 48 7.97 10.99 9.17
CA ASN A 48 7.90 12.42 8.92
C ASN A 48 6.90 13.07 9.89
N PRO A 49 7.34 13.89 10.87
CA PRO A 49 6.45 14.44 11.88
C PRO A 49 5.42 15.43 11.32
N SER A 50 5.64 15.95 10.10
CA SER A 50 4.71 16.88 9.47
C SER A 50 3.44 16.21 8.95
N PHE A 51 3.50 14.92 8.63
CA PHE A 51 2.42 14.17 7.98
C PHE A 51 1.76 14.94 6.83
N LEU A 52 2.58 15.48 5.93
CA LEU A 52 2.14 16.36 4.84
C LEU A 52 1.12 15.71 3.91
N TYR A 53 1.37 14.48 3.45
CA TYR A 53 0.48 13.78 2.52
C TYR A 53 -0.81 13.37 3.22
N PHE A 54 -0.74 12.91 4.46
CA PHE A 54 -1.93 12.57 5.24
C PHE A 54 -2.83 13.79 5.45
N ARG A 55 -2.26 14.96 5.73
CA ARG A 55 -3.03 16.21 5.92
C ARG A 55 -3.71 16.70 4.65
N GLN A 56 -3.12 16.42 3.48
CA GLN A 56 -3.70 16.75 2.17
C GLN A 56 -4.89 15.85 1.78
N LEU A 57 -5.08 14.71 2.46
CA LEU A 57 -6.23 13.84 2.24
C LEU A 57 -7.53 14.49 2.73
N THR A 58 -8.63 14.19 2.03
CA THR A 58 -9.97 14.55 2.50
C THR A 58 -10.25 13.96 3.90
N PRO A 59 -11.12 14.56 4.72
CA PRO A 59 -11.46 14.01 6.04
C PRO A 59 -11.92 12.54 5.99
N GLU A 60 -12.65 12.16 4.95
CA GLU A 60 -13.09 10.78 4.74
C GLU A 60 -11.91 9.84 4.43
N ALA A 61 -11.01 10.24 3.53
CA ALA A 61 -9.82 9.45 3.19
C ALA A 61 -8.89 9.29 4.41
N ARG A 62 -8.71 10.35 5.21
CA ARG A 62 -7.97 10.28 6.49
C ARG A 62 -8.55 9.27 7.46
N HIS A 63 -9.87 9.27 7.63
CA HIS A 63 -10.55 8.28 8.45
C HIS A 63 -10.33 6.86 7.93
N LYS A 64 -10.46 6.63 6.62
CA LYS A 64 -10.22 5.31 6.01
C LYS A 64 -8.79 4.81 6.26
N VAL A 65 -7.79 5.66 6.10
CA VAL A 65 -6.38 5.32 6.38
C VAL A 65 -6.18 4.95 7.85
N ILE A 66 -6.69 5.77 8.79
CA ILE A 66 -6.59 5.48 10.23
C ILE A 66 -7.30 4.15 10.55
N THR A 67 -8.53 3.96 10.07
CA THR A 67 -9.30 2.74 10.31
C THR A 67 -8.57 1.51 9.79
N MET A 68 -7.95 1.58 8.60
CA MET A 68 -7.14 0.45 8.14
C MET A 68 -5.96 0.21 9.08
N LEU A 69 -5.19 1.25 9.40
CA LEU A 69 -3.99 1.12 10.21
C LEU A 69 -4.30 0.47 11.57
N GLU A 70 -5.35 0.97 12.24
CA GLU A 70 -5.86 0.42 13.50
C GLU A 70 -6.36 -1.03 13.33
N THR A 71 -7.08 -1.33 12.24
CA THR A 71 -7.56 -2.70 11.96
C THR A 71 -6.39 -3.67 11.75
N THR A 72 -5.38 -3.25 10.98
CA THR A 72 -4.20 -4.06 10.69
C THR A 72 -3.42 -4.34 11.97
N LEU A 73 -3.19 -3.32 12.81
CA LEU A 73 -2.56 -3.48 14.13
C LEU A 73 -3.34 -4.45 15.04
N GLY A 74 -4.66 -4.33 15.05
CA GLY A 74 -5.54 -5.24 15.80
C GLY A 74 -5.37 -6.69 15.34
N VAL A 75 -5.42 -6.94 14.03
CA VAL A 75 -5.22 -8.29 13.46
C VAL A 75 -3.82 -8.83 13.79
N CYS A 76 -2.78 -8.02 13.65
CA CYS A 76 -1.42 -8.44 13.98
C CYS A 76 -1.30 -8.84 15.46
N THR A 77 -1.92 -8.08 16.36
CA THR A 77 -1.92 -8.36 17.80
C THR A 77 -2.65 -9.67 18.09
N GLU A 78 -3.82 -9.90 17.48
CA GLU A 78 -4.57 -11.16 17.58
C GLU A 78 -3.75 -12.35 17.07
N MET A 79 -3.13 -12.22 15.90
CA MET A 79 -2.27 -13.26 15.33
C MET A 79 -1.09 -13.60 16.26
N MET A 80 -0.45 -12.60 16.85
CA MET A 80 0.64 -12.82 17.81
C MET A 80 0.17 -13.52 19.08
N ALA A 81 -1.01 -13.16 19.61
CA ALA A 81 -1.60 -13.83 20.78
C ALA A 81 -1.90 -15.31 20.49
N GLU A 82 -2.29 -15.63 19.25
CA GLU A 82 -2.51 -16.99 18.75
C GLU A 82 -1.20 -17.72 18.34
N LYS A 83 -0.03 -17.12 18.58
CA LYS A 83 1.29 -17.63 18.15
C LYS A 83 1.41 -17.85 16.64
N SER A 84 0.62 -17.13 15.84
CA SER A 84 0.70 -17.08 14.38
C SER A 84 1.67 -15.99 13.93
N ASN A 85 2.28 -16.14 12.75
CA ASN A 85 3.23 -15.17 12.21
C ASN A 85 2.52 -14.05 11.42
N PRO A 86 2.54 -12.77 11.87
CA PRO A 86 1.94 -11.66 11.12
C PRO A 86 2.64 -11.35 9.80
N LYS A 87 3.87 -11.84 9.57
CA LYS A 87 4.53 -11.74 8.26
C LYS A 87 3.97 -12.70 7.20
N ASN A 88 3.07 -13.61 7.55
CA ASN A 88 2.32 -14.36 6.54
C ASN A 88 1.28 -13.44 5.88
N GLY A 89 1.69 -12.79 4.78
CA GLY A 89 0.90 -11.78 4.08
C GLY A 89 -0.48 -12.25 3.64
N GLY A 90 -0.59 -13.50 3.17
CA GLY A 90 -1.86 -14.10 2.76
C GLY A 90 -2.85 -14.21 3.94
N VAL A 91 -2.41 -14.77 5.08
CA VAL A 91 -3.25 -14.91 6.27
C VAL A 91 -3.62 -13.55 6.86
N LEU A 92 -2.66 -12.61 6.92
CA LEU A 92 -2.90 -11.26 7.41
C LEU A 92 -3.94 -10.53 6.54
N ALA A 93 -3.74 -10.53 5.21
CA ALA A 93 -4.65 -9.88 4.27
C ALA A 93 -6.07 -10.45 4.36
N TRP A 94 -6.20 -11.78 4.41
CA TRP A 94 -7.50 -12.44 4.59
C TRP A 94 -8.23 -11.98 5.86
N ARG A 95 -7.53 -11.95 7.00
CA ARG A 95 -8.10 -11.52 8.28
C ARG A 95 -8.50 -10.03 8.25
N VAL A 96 -7.67 -9.17 7.66
CA VAL A 96 -7.96 -7.75 7.49
C VAL A 96 -9.18 -7.53 6.59
N LEU A 97 -9.24 -8.18 5.42
CA LEU A 97 -10.40 -8.12 4.52
C LEU A 97 -11.69 -8.50 5.24
N LYS A 98 -11.67 -9.61 5.99
CA LYS A 98 -12.81 -10.08 6.77
C LYS A 98 -13.26 -9.06 7.82
N LYS A 99 -12.34 -8.44 8.57
CA LYS A 99 -12.68 -7.39 9.55
C LYS A 99 -13.23 -6.13 8.88
N MET A 100 -12.78 -5.83 7.67
CA MET A 100 -13.23 -4.68 6.88
C MET A 100 -14.53 -4.97 6.10
N GLY A 101 -15.11 -6.17 6.23
CA GLY A 101 -16.33 -6.58 5.53
C GLY A 101 -16.15 -6.81 4.03
N PHE A 102 -14.90 -6.94 3.55
CA PHE A 102 -14.60 -7.28 2.17
C PHE A 102 -14.57 -8.80 1.98
N GLN A 103 -15.04 -9.25 0.82
CA GLN A 103 -14.99 -10.64 0.41
C GLN A 103 -14.11 -10.77 -0.84
N PRO A 104 -12.91 -11.36 -0.73
CA PRO A 104 -12.12 -11.72 -1.90
C PRO A 104 -12.75 -12.95 -2.59
N LEU A 105 -12.45 -13.13 -3.87
CA LEU A 105 -12.80 -14.36 -4.57
C LEU A 105 -12.11 -15.57 -3.93
N SER A 106 -12.75 -16.74 -4.01
CA SER A 106 -12.26 -17.97 -3.38
C SER A 106 -10.92 -18.46 -3.95
N ASP A 107 -10.57 -18.03 -5.16
CA ASP A 107 -9.34 -18.36 -5.85
C ASP A 107 -8.23 -17.32 -5.69
N ALA A 108 -8.52 -16.13 -5.14
CA ALA A 108 -7.58 -15.02 -5.06
C ALA A 108 -6.25 -15.41 -4.38
N PHE A 109 -6.31 -16.19 -3.31
CA PHE A 109 -5.11 -16.60 -2.56
C PHE A 109 -4.47 -17.90 -3.07
N GLN A 110 -4.99 -18.55 -4.12
CA GLN A 110 -4.40 -19.79 -4.66
C GLN A 110 -3.03 -19.54 -5.31
N SER A 111 -2.80 -18.34 -5.82
CA SER A 111 -1.52 -17.93 -6.44
C SER A 111 -0.49 -17.40 -5.43
N TYR A 112 -0.90 -17.20 -4.18
CA TYR A 112 -0.04 -16.71 -3.12
C TYR A 112 1.04 -17.73 -2.77
N SER A 113 2.26 -17.25 -2.58
CA SER A 113 3.40 -17.98 -2.06
C SER A 113 4.02 -17.22 -0.89
N GLU A 114 4.68 -17.93 0.01
CA GLU A 114 5.42 -17.27 1.09
C GLU A 114 6.45 -16.30 0.54
N GLY A 115 6.44 -15.06 1.05
CA GLY A 115 7.29 -13.96 0.57
C GLY A 115 6.63 -13.05 -0.45
N ASP A 116 5.51 -13.42 -1.07
CA ASP A 116 4.75 -12.51 -1.93
C ASP A 116 4.19 -11.33 -1.13
N ILE A 117 4.17 -10.15 -1.75
CA ILE A 117 3.55 -8.95 -1.20
C ILE A 117 2.08 -8.96 -1.62
N VAL A 118 1.18 -8.82 -0.64
CA VAL A 118 -0.26 -8.68 -0.86
C VAL A 118 -0.64 -7.23 -0.60
N GLU A 119 -1.26 -6.61 -1.58
CA GLU A 119 -1.74 -5.21 -1.51
C GLU A 119 -3.24 -5.21 -1.79
N ILE A 120 -3.95 -4.26 -1.19
CA ILE A 120 -5.36 -4.01 -1.50
C ILE A 120 -5.50 -2.55 -1.85
N TYR A 121 -6.20 -2.28 -2.93
CA TYR A 121 -6.45 -0.94 -3.45
C TYR A 121 -7.96 -0.67 -3.50
N ASN A 122 -8.33 0.59 -3.28
CA ASN A 122 -9.70 1.04 -3.54
C ASN A 122 -9.92 1.32 -5.04
N HIS A 123 -11.13 1.67 -5.43
CA HIS A 123 -11.48 2.08 -6.80
C HIS A 123 -10.78 3.36 -7.30
N HIS A 124 -10.11 4.13 -6.43
CA HIS A 124 -9.25 5.24 -6.79
C HIS A 124 -7.78 4.83 -6.95
N HIS A 125 -7.48 3.53 -6.94
CA HIS A 125 -6.13 2.98 -7.01
C HIS A 125 -5.20 3.46 -5.88
N GLN A 126 -5.77 3.88 -4.75
CA GLN A 126 -5.01 4.18 -3.54
C GLN A 126 -4.85 2.90 -2.73
N MET A 127 -3.64 2.66 -2.24
CA MET A 127 -3.36 1.48 -1.43
C MET A 127 -4.06 1.64 -0.08
N VAL A 128 -5.01 0.75 0.17
CA VAL A 128 -5.71 0.71 1.45
C VAL A 128 -5.05 -0.27 2.39
N PHE A 129 -4.32 -1.30 1.94
CA PHE A 129 -3.59 -2.25 2.80
C PHE A 129 -2.37 -2.79 2.07
N ALA A 130 -1.32 -3.14 2.82
CA ALA A 130 -0.19 -3.91 2.35
C ALA A 130 0.24 -4.93 3.43
N SER A 131 0.71 -6.10 3.01
CA SER A 131 1.32 -7.08 3.90
C SER A 131 2.65 -6.57 4.47
N LEU A 132 3.02 -7.00 5.68
CA LEU A 132 4.16 -6.43 6.40
C LEU A 132 5.52 -6.68 5.74
N ASN A 133 5.64 -7.67 4.86
CA ASN A 133 6.85 -7.90 4.07
C ASN A 133 7.08 -6.84 2.97
N VAL A 134 6.13 -5.93 2.71
CA VAL A 134 6.37 -4.76 1.85
C VAL A 134 7.51 -3.91 2.40
N PHE A 135 7.64 -3.80 3.73
CA PHE A 135 8.71 -3.03 4.40
C PHE A 135 10.08 -3.69 4.32
N ASP A 136 10.15 -4.96 3.93
CA ASP A 136 11.42 -5.62 3.64
C ASP A 136 11.89 -5.29 2.20
N SER A 137 11.00 -4.78 1.35
CA SER A 137 11.23 -4.55 -0.09
C SER A 137 11.20 -3.08 -0.51
N CYS A 138 10.88 -2.16 0.41
CA CYS A 138 10.80 -0.73 0.15
C CYS A 138 11.35 0.09 1.33
N SER A 139 11.61 1.35 1.07
CA SER A 139 12.06 2.36 2.03
C SER A 139 11.06 3.52 2.16
N TYR A 140 9.86 3.35 1.62
CA TYR A 140 8.77 4.31 1.79
C TYR A 140 8.26 4.35 3.22
N THR A 141 7.94 5.54 3.72
CA THR A 141 7.27 5.69 5.01
C THR A 141 5.85 5.11 4.97
N LEU A 142 5.28 4.82 6.14
CA LEU A 142 3.86 4.46 6.24
C LEU A 142 2.96 5.54 5.62
N GLU A 143 3.32 6.80 5.82
CA GLU A 143 2.58 7.90 5.22
C GLU A 143 2.60 7.82 3.69
N ASP A 144 3.76 7.62 3.08
CA ASP A 144 3.89 7.51 1.63
C ASP A 144 3.01 6.38 1.08
N LEU A 145 3.13 5.19 1.68
CA LEU A 145 2.42 3.99 1.24
C LEU A 145 0.90 4.14 1.32
N TYR A 146 0.36 4.72 2.39
CA TYR A 146 -1.09 4.81 2.61
C TYR A 146 -1.74 6.08 2.07
N CYS A 147 -0.97 7.14 1.80
CA CYS A 147 -1.54 8.44 1.41
C CYS A 147 -1.31 8.79 -0.05
N ARG A 148 -0.42 8.09 -0.76
CA ARG A 148 -0.06 8.42 -2.15
C ARG A 148 -0.48 7.32 -3.14
N PRO A 149 -0.85 7.67 -4.38
CA PRO A 149 -1.10 6.68 -5.43
C PRO A 149 0.17 5.87 -5.74
N TRP A 150 0.02 4.57 -5.99
CA TRP A 150 1.17 3.69 -6.27
C TRP A 150 1.95 4.10 -7.53
N ILE A 151 1.29 4.73 -8.51
CA ILE A 151 1.93 5.24 -9.74
C ILE A 151 2.94 6.37 -9.44
N GLU A 152 2.79 7.07 -8.31
CA GLU A 152 3.71 8.13 -7.91
C GLU A 152 4.88 7.60 -7.07
N LEU A 153 4.72 6.43 -6.45
CA LEU A 153 5.72 5.78 -5.60
C LEU A 153 6.73 4.97 -6.43
N TRP A 154 6.40 4.58 -7.65
CA TRP A 154 7.18 3.57 -8.34
C TRP A 154 7.39 3.94 -9.80
N GLU A 155 8.64 4.13 -10.19
CA GLU A 155 9.05 4.22 -11.59
C GLU A 155 9.34 2.82 -12.15
N ARG A 156 8.83 2.57 -13.35
CA ARG A 156 9.01 1.33 -14.10
C ARG A 156 8.84 1.61 -15.59
N ASP A 157 9.06 0.60 -16.43
CA ASP A 157 8.83 0.72 -17.88
C ASP A 157 7.41 1.25 -18.18
N PRO A 158 7.27 2.31 -19.01
CA PRO A 158 5.97 2.94 -19.26
C PRO A 158 4.92 2.00 -19.86
N LYS A 159 5.33 1.00 -20.67
CA LYS A 159 4.40 0.01 -21.25
C LYS A 159 3.87 -0.92 -20.16
N ILE A 160 4.73 -1.32 -19.22
CA ILE A 160 4.32 -2.11 -18.07
C ILE A 160 3.39 -1.31 -17.16
N THR A 161 3.67 -0.03 -16.91
CA THR A 161 2.77 0.86 -16.14
C THR A 161 1.41 0.96 -16.80
N ALA A 162 1.35 1.22 -18.11
CA ALA A 162 0.10 1.33 -18.85
C ALA A 162 -0.71 0.03 -18.79
N LEU A 163 -0.05 -1.12 -18.97
CA LEU A 163 -0.68 -2.43 -18.87
C LEU A 163 -1.25 -2.70 -17.47
N LEU A 164 -0.48 -2.43 -16.41
CA LEU A 164 -0.96 -2.60 -15.04
C LEU A 164 -2.15 -1.69 -14.73
N PHE A 165 -2.11 -0.45 -15.22
CA PHE A 165 -3.20 0.49 -15.03
C PHE A 165 -4.48 0.06 -15.77
N GLU A 166 -4.35 -0.43 -17.02
CA GLU A 166 -5.46 -1.02 -17.78
C GLU A 166 -6.09 -2.20 -17.03
N LYS A 167 -5.27 -3.11 -16.50
CA LYS A 167 -5.74 -4.26 -15.71
C LYS A 167 -6.38 -3.84 -14.39
N ALA A 168 -5.84 -2.82 -13.73
CA ALA A 168 -6.41 -2.26 -12.50
C ALA A 168 -7.79 -1.62 -12.75
N ILE A 169 -7.95 -0.89 -13.86
CA ILE A 169 -9.26 -0.36 -14.28
C ILE A 169 -10.23 -1.52 -14.54
N TYR A 170 -9.82 -2.50 -15.35
CA TYR A 170 -10.69 -3.62 -15.69
C TYR A 170 -11.12 -4.44 -14.46
N VAL A 171 -10.22 -4.77 -13.54
CA VAL A 171 -10.57 -5.57 -12.35
C VAL A 171 -11.54 -4.85 -11.40
N THR A 172 -11.54 -3.51 -11.40
CA THR A 172 -12.48 -2.71 -10.60
C THR A 172 -13.81 -2.43 -11.31
N SER A 173 -13.95 -2.82 -12.58
CA SER A 173 -15.14 -2.58 -13.38
C SER A 173 -16.36 -3.39 -12.89
N PRO A 174 -17.59 -2.95 -13.18
CA PRO A 174 -18.81 -3.75 -13.02
C PRO A 174 -18.77 -5.13 -13.65
N GLU A 175 -18.06 -5.28 -14.76
CA GLU A 175 -18.05 -6.46 -15.62
C GLU A 175 -17.05 -7.54 -15.17
N CYS A 176 -16.06 -7.18 -14.36
CA CYS A 176 -15.05 -8.12 -13.89
C CYS A 176 -15.52 -8.85 -12.62
N HIS A 177 -15.73 -10.17 -12.76
CA HIS A 177 -16.15 -11.06 -11.67
C HIS A 177 -15.14 -12.19 -11.40
N GLU A 178 -13.95 -12.10 -11.99
CA GLU A 178 -12.93 -13.15 -11.94
C GLU A 178 -11.56 -12.62 -11.51
N THR A 179 -10.71 -13.52 -11.05
CA THR A 179 -9.29 -13.23 -10.78
C THR A 179 -8.53 -13.14 -12.11
N LEU A 180 -7.83 -12.04 -12.32
CA LEU A 180 -6.97 -11.83 -13.49
C LEU A 180 -5.57 -12.35 -13.22
N PHE A 181 -5.10 -13.27 -14.03
CA PHE A 181 -3.69 -13.69 -14.07
C PHE A 181 -2.93 -12.80 -15.03
N LEU A 182 -1.97 -12.03 -14.51
CA LEU A 182 -1.41 -10.90 -15.25
C LEU A 182 -0.41 -11.34 -16.33
N ASN A 183 0.29 -12.46 -16.14
CA ASN A 183 1.34 -12.96 -17.04
C ASN A 183 2.37 -11.88 -17.44
N ILE A 184 2.60 -10.92 -16.54
CA ILE A 184 3.57 -9.84 -16.74
C ILE A 184 4.92 -10.36 -16.24
N PRO A 185 5.97 -10.34 -17.07
CA PRO A 185 7.28 -10.81 -16.64
C PRO A 185 7.84 -9.93 -15.53
N ALA A 186 8.78 -10.51 -14.77
CA ALA A 186 9.57 -9.78 -13.81
C ALA A 186 10.19 -8.53 -14.47
N HIS A 187 10.06 -7.38 -13.81
CA HIS A 187 10.57 -6.12 -14.33
C HIS A 187 11.12 -5.26 -13.19
N GLN A 188 12.04 -4.37 -13.58
CA GLN A 188 12.68 -3.45 -12.65
C GLN A 188 11.68 -2.37 -12.20
N VAL A 189 11.67 -2.12 -10.90
CA VAL A 189 10.95 -1.03 -10.25
C VAL A 189 11.92 -0.19 -9.43
N ARG A 190 11.68 1.12 -9.39
CA ARG A 190 12.50 2.07 -8.64
C ARG A 190 11.62 2.99 -7.81
N GLU A 191 12.03 3.22 -6.57
CA GLU A 191 11.43 4.23 -5.72
C GLU A 191 11.75 5.64 -6.25
N THR A 192 10.73 6.49 -6.34
CA THR A 192 10.82 7.84 -6.90
C THR A 192 11.21 8.92 -5.90
N SER A 193 10.96 8.69 -4.60
CA SER A 193 11.06 9.75 -3.59
C SER A 193 11.21 9.23 -2.16
N SER A 194 11.64 7.98 -1.98
CA SER A 194 11.90 7.40 -0.67
C SER A 194 13.27 7.83 -0.14
N HIS A 195 13.63 7.48 1.10
CA HIS A 195 14.92 7.89 1.66
C HIS A 195 16.11 7.09 1.12
N GLU A 196 15.93 5.83 0.71
CA GLU A 196 17.01 4.99 0.17
C GLU A 196 16.98 4.83 -1.36
N MET A 197 15.94 5.33 -2.02
CA MET A 197 15.77 5.29 -3.48
C MET A 197 16.03 3.89 -4.05
N LEU A 198 15.41 2.88 -3.45
CA LEU A 198 15.69 1.48 -3.73
C LEU A 198 15.29 1.09 -5.15
N ARG A 199 15.96 0.05 -5.66
CA ARG A 199 15.62 -0.63 -6.92
C ARG A 199 15.52 -2.12 -6.68
N GLY A 200 14.56 -2.77 -7.30
CA GLY A 200 14.39 -4.23 -7.27
C GLY A 200 13.62 -4.72 -8.47
N SER A 201 13.37 -6.03 -8.50
CA SER A 201 12.57 -6.66 -9.55
C SER A 201 11.30 -7.26 -8.96
N VAL A 202 10.16 -6.99 -9.60
CA VAL A 202 8.84 -7.49 -9.19
C VAL A 202 8.14 -8.17 -10.35
N SER A 203 7.35 -9.21 -10.06
CA SER A 203 6.46 -9.87 -11.00
C SER A 203 5.03 -9.89 -10.44
N PRO A 204 4.12 -9.04 -10.95
CA PRO A 204 2.71 -9.06 -10.60
C PRO A 204 2.09 -10.41 -11.00
N LYS A 205 1.51 -11.13 -10.04
CA LYS A 205 0.91 -12.45 -10.28
C LYS A 205 -0.55 -12.31 -10.70
N ILE A 206 -1.33 -11.67 -9.84
CA ILE A 206 -2.78 -11.54 -10.05
C ILE A 206 -3.31 -10.17 -9.64
N PHE A 207 -4.46 -9.81 -10.22
CA PHE A 207 -5.42 -8.89 -9.61
C PHE A 207 -6.75 -9.61 -9.40
N SER A 208 -7.33 -9.51 -8.21
CA SER A 208 -8.68 -10.05 -7.92
C SER A 208 -9.59 -8.93 -7.44
N PRO A 209 -10.84 -8.83 -7.92
CA PRO A 209 -11.79 -7.88 -7.36
C PRO A 209 -12.04 -8.20 -5.88
N VAL A 210 -12.26 -7.15 -5.09
CA VAL A 210 -12.80 -7.26 -3.72
C VAL A 210 -14.00 -6.33 -3.59
N ILE A 211 -15.06 -6.84 -2.98
CA ILE A 211 -16.32 -6.12 -2.81
C ILE A 211 -16.72 -6.24 -1.34
N ASN A 212 -17.17 -5.15 -0.72
CA ASN A 212 -17.74 -5.20 0.61
C ASN A 212 -19.28 -5.22 0.59
N GLU A 213 -19.90 -5.40 1.75
CA GLU A 213 -21.36 -5.46 1.90
C GLU A 213 -22.09 -4.19 1.41
N ARG A 214 -21.41 -3.04 1.36
CA ARG A 214 -21.95 -1.77 0.84
C ARG A 214 -21.85 -1.65 -0.68
N GLY A 215 -21.20 -2.61 -1.35
CA GLY A 215 -20.88 -2.55 -2.77
C GLY A 215 -19.66 -1.69 -3.09
N ASP A 216 -18.87 -1.25 -2.09
CA ASP A 216 -17.60 -0.57 -2.36
C ASP A 216 -16.67 -1.56 -3.05
N LYS A 217 -16.13 -1.13 -4.21
CA LYS A 217 -15.21 -1.94 -5.00
C LYS A 217 -13.76 -1.53 -4.77
N GLY A 218 -12.91 -2.54 -4.83
CA GLY A 218 -11.47 -2.43 -4.86
C GLY A 218 -10.87 -3.66 -5.55
N PHE A 219 -9.57 -3.82 -5.44
CA PHE A 219 -8.91 -5.03 -5.89
C PHE A 219 -7.75 -5.41 -4.98
N LEU A 220 -7.53 -6.71 -4.86
CA LEU A 220 -6.37 -7.33 -4.25
C LEU A 220 -5.32 -7.55 -5.34
N SER A 221 -4.06 -7.24 -5.03
CA SER A 221 -2.89 -7.53 -5.84
C SER A 221 -1.95 -8.47 -5.09
N ILE A 222 -1.40 -9.45 -5.80
CA ILE A 222 -0.31 -10.29 -5.31
C ILE A 222 0.90 -10.07 -6.21
N ASN A 223 2.00 -9.68 -5.60
CA ASN A 223 3.25 -9.38 -6.28
C ASN A 223 4.37 -10.27 -5.76
N GLN A 224 5.10 -10.90 -6.66
CA GLN A 224 6.31 -11.65 -6.32
C GLN A 224 7.52 -10.72 -6.36
N VAL A 225 8.31 -10.69 -5.28
CA VAL A 225 9.62 -10.03 -5.27
C VAL A 225 10.64 -11.01 -5.88
N CYS A 226 11.18 -10.67 -7.04
CA CYS A 226 12.13 -11.51 -7.77
C CYS A 226 13.58 -11.22 -7.37
N GLU A 227 13.89 -9.95 -7.11
CA GLU A 227 15.20 -9.50 -6.65
C GLU A 227 15.01 -8.54 -5.49
N ALA A 228 15.79 -8.75 -4.42
CA ALA A 228 15.74 -7.91 -3.24
C ALA A 228 16.13 -6.47 -3.57
N ALA A 229 15.49 -5.53 -2.88
CA ALA A 229 15.68 -4.11 -3.13
C ALA A 229 17.08 -3.66 -2.66
N VAL A 230 17.85 -3.09 -3.58
CA VAL A 230 19.21 -2.56 -3.32
C VAL A 230 19.22 -1.03 -3.37
N SER A 231 19.99 -0.42 -2.48
CA SER A 231 20.16 1.04 -2.49
C SER A 231 20.99 1.48 -3.69
N THR A 232 20.60 2.59 -4.29
CA THR A 232 21.27 3.16 -5.46
C THR A 232 22.46 4.04 -5.10
N GLY A 233 22.68 4.32 -3.81
CA GLY A 233 23.73 5.22 -3.34
C GLY A 233 23.56 6.69 -3.77
N ARG A 234 22.46 7.04 -4.45
CA ARG A 234 22.15 8.41 -4.87
C ARG A 234 21.33 9.10 -3.79
N SER A 235 21.85 10.18 -3.24
CA SER A 235 21.10 11.02 -2.31
C SER A 235 20.14 11.92 -3.12
N PRO A 236 18.85 12.03 -2.75
CA PRO A 236 17.86 12.83 -3.49
C PRO A 236 18.23 14.31 -3.71
N GLN A 237 19.20 14.83 -2.96
CA GLN A 237 19.63 16.23 -3.04
C GLN A 237 20.54 16.57 -4.23
N GLN A 238 21.03 15.60 -5.00
CA GLN A 238 21.99 15.89 -6.08
C GLN A 238 21.36 16.29 -7.43
N ASP A 239 20.06 16.04 -7.65
CA ASP A 239 19.40 16.29 -8.95
C ASP A 239 18.49 17.54 -8.96
N GLN A 240 18.57 18.42 -7.94
CA GLN A 240 17.87 19.72 -7.93
C GLN A 240 18.83 20.89 -8.20
N THR A 241 19.64 20.78 -9.26
CA THR A 241 20.35 21.94 -9.81
C THR A 241 19.67 22.32 -11.12
N PRO A 242 19.16 23.56 -11.28
CA PRO A 242 18.48 24.01 -12.50
C PRO A 242 19.40 24.07 -13.72
#